data_AF-A0A7E6EGF5-F1
#
_entry.id   AF-A0A7E6EGF5-F1
#
_cell.length_a   1.000
_cell.length_b   1.000
_cell.length_c   1.000
_cell.angle_alpha   90.00
_cell.angle_beta   90.00
_cell.angle_gamma   90.00
#
_symmetry.space_group_name_H-M   'P 1'
#
loop_
_entity.id
_entity.type
_entity.pdbx_description
1 polymer ?
#
loop_
_entity_poly.entity_id
_entity_poly.type
_entity_poly.pdbx_seq_one_letter_code
_entity_poly.pdbx_strand_id
1 'polypeptide(L)'
;MTAAVFFGCAFIAFGPALALYVVTIATEPLRIIFLIVGAFFWLVSLLLSSLVWFMARTITDNKDESIQKYLLIFGVLISVLIQEMFRFAYYKILKKANEGLKIVNPDEPPPSMRLLAYVSGLGFGIMSGVFSFVNTLSDSLGPGTVGIHGDSPQFFLNSDLH
;
A
#
# COMPACT_ATOMS: atom_id res chain seq x y z
N MET A 1 -11.76 26.47 2.36
CA MET A 1 -12.22 25.22 2.99
C MET A 1 -11.62 24.00 2.30
N THR A 2 -11.56 23.95 0.96
CA THR A 2 -11.03 22.82 0.17
C THR A 2 -9.56 22.46 0.43
N ALA A 3 -8.63 23.40 0.32
CA ALA A 3 -7.22 23.12 0.60
C ALA A 3 -6.96 22.68 2.06
N ALA A 4 -7.73 23.23 3.01
CA ALA A 4 -7.61 22.84 4.41
C ALA A 4 -8.10 21.40 4.66
N VAL A 5 -9.18 20.98 4.00
CA VAL A 5 -9.64 19.58 4.03
C VAL A 5 -8.60 18.67 3.39
N PHE A 6 -8.09 19.00 2.21
CA PHE A 6 -7.03 18.26 1.54
C PHE A 6 -5.81 18.06 2.44
N PHE A 7 -5.25 19.12 3.02
CA PHE A 7 -4.06 19.00 3.87
C PHE A 7 -4.36 18.26 5.18
N GLY A 8 -5.54 18.45 5.77
CA GLY A 8 -5.97 17.70 6.95
C GLY A 8 -6.03 16.20 6.68
N CYS A 9 -6.76 15.82 5.63
CA CYS A 9 -6.87 14.46 5.12
C CYS A 9 -5.51 13.83 4.78
N ALA A 10 -4.65 14.56 4.04
CA ALA A 10 -3.32 14.10 3.67
C ALA A 10 -2.44 13.82 4.89
N PHE A 11 -2.48 14.66 5.92
CA PHE A 11 -1.70 14.47 7.13
C PHE A 11 -2.27 13.39 8.05
N ILE A 12 -3.58 13.14 8.03
CA ILE A 12 -4.17 11.99 8.72
C ILE A 12 -3.71 10.70 8.04
N ALA A 13 -3.83 10.60 6.71
CA ALA A 13 -3.49 9.39 5.96
C ALA A 13 -1.97 9.09 5.95
N PHE A 14 -1.13 10.11 5.66
CA PHE A 14 0.29 9.92 5.43
C PHE A 14 1.20 10.51 6.51
N GLY A 15 0.67 11.27 7.48
CA GLY A 15 1.49 11.88 8.54
C GLY A 15 2.32 10.87 9.34
N PRO A 16 1.73 9.78 9.85
CA PRO A 16 2.50 8.73 10.54
C PRO A 16 3.55 8.09 9.64
N ALA A 17 3.19 7.76 8.39
CA ALA A 17 4.11 7.14 7.44
C ALA A 17 5.29 8.06 7.07
N LEU A 18 5.02 9.35 6.88
CA LEU A 18 6.03 10.38 6.63
C LEU A 18 6.96 10.56 7.83
N ALA A 19 6.43 10.59 9.05
CA ALA A 19 7.22 10.68 10.26
C ALA A 19 8.16 9.48 10.40
N LEU A 20 7.64 8.26 10.19
CA LEU A 20 8.45 7.03 10.18
C LEU A 20 9.53 7.09 9.10
N TYR A 21 9.19 7.53 7.88
CA TYR A 21 10.16 7.67 6.80
C TYR A 21 11.30 8.64 7.16
N VAL A 22 10.97 9.86 7.59
CA VAL A 22 11.96 10.92 7.89
C VAL A 22 12.83 10.53 9.09
N VAL A 23 12.25 10.00 10.17
CA VAL A 23 12.99 9.71 11.40
C VAL A 23 13.82 8.43 11.31
N THR A 24 13.33 7.40 10.60
CA THR A 24 13.95 6.06 10.65
C THR A 24 14.55 5.59 9.32
N ILE A 25 13.97 5.97 8.17
CA ILE A 25 14.41 5.43 6.87
C ILE A 25 15.43 6.34 6.21
N ALA A 26 15.19 7.66 6.24
CA ALA A 26 16.03 8.65 5.56
C ALA A 26 17.46 8.74 6.11
N THR A 27 17.74 8.16 7.28
CA THR A 27 19.07 8.16 7.91
C THR A 27 20.07 7.23 7.21
N GLU A 28 19.61 6.18 6.51
CA GLU A 28 20.48 5.20 5.87
C GLU A 28 19.99 4.87 4.43
N PRO A 29 20.81 5.11 3.39
CA PRO A 29 20.42 4.89 2.00
C PRO A 29 19.95 3.46 1.71
N LEU A 30 20.55 2.48 2.38
CA LEU A 30 20.23 1.07 2.21
C LEU A 30 18.80 0.74 2.67
N ARG A 31 18.28 1.45 3.68
CA ARG A 31 16.87 1.34 4.10
C ARG A 31 15.93 1.89 3.04
N ILE A 32 16.30 2.98 2.36
CA ILE A 32 15.51 3.56 1.27
C ILE A 32 15.38 2.56 0.11
N ILE A 33 16.48 1.91 -0.27
CA ILE A 33 16.49 0.90 -1.34
C ILE A 33 15.52 -0.24 -0.99
N PHE A 34 15.60 -0.79 0.22
CA PHE A 34 14.69 -1.85 0.63
C PHE A 34 13.23 -1.38 0.69
N LEU A 35 12.96 -0.16 1.16
CA LEU A 35 11.60 0.40 1.15
C LEU A 35 11.01 0.43 -0.27
N ILE A 36 11.78 0.94 -1.24
CA ILE A 36 11.34 1.03 -2.64
C ILE A 36 11.09 -0.35 -3.23
N VAL A 37 11.98 -1.33 -2.95
CA VAL A 37 11.77 -2.71 -3.41
C VAL A 37 10.52 -3.30 -2.78
N GLY A 38 10.26 -3.06 -1.49
CA GLY A 38 9.02 -3.50 -0.83
C GLY A 38 7.76 -2.93 -1.50
N ALA A 39 7.75 -1.62 -1.77
CA ALA A 39 6.66 -0.96 -2.49
C ALA A 39 6.46 -1.54 -3.90
N PHE A 40 7.56 -1.83 -4.62
CA PHE A 40 7.50 -2.49 -5.92
C PHE A 40 6.90 -3.90 -5.85
N PHE A 41 7.29 -4.71 -4.87
CA PHE A 41 6.71 -6.05 -4.68
C PHE A 41 5.21 -5.98 -4.40
N TRP A 42 4.77 -4.97 -3.63
CA TRP A 42 3.35 -4.73 -3.42
C TRP A 42 2.64 -4.38 -4.75
N LEU A 43 3.21 -3.50 -5.59
CA LEU A 43 2.65 -3.19 -6.92
C LEU A 43 2.51 -4.43 -7.81
N VAL A 44 3.54 -5.28 -7.86
CA VAL A 44 3.50 -6.52 -8.66
C VAL A 44 2.41 -7.45 -8.14
N SER A 45 2.25 -7.55 -6.82
CA SER A 45 1.19 -8.36 -6.21
C SER A 45 -0.21 -7.86 -6.56
N LEU A 46 -0.41 -6.54 -6.60
CA LEU A 46 -1.67 -5.93 -7.00
C LEU A 46 -1.92 -6.10 -8.50
N LEU A 47 -0.88 -5.97 -9.33
CA LEU A 47 -0.96 -6.20 -10.77
C LEU A 47 -1.45 -7.63 -11.07
N LEU A 48 -0.84 -8.64 -10.43
CA LEU A 48 -1.27 -10.02 -10.58
C LEU A 48 -2.71 -10.23 -10.08
N SER A 49 -3.06 -9.63 -8.94
CA SER A 49 -4.42 -9.69 -8.39
C SER A 49 -5.45 -9.09 -9.35
N SER A 50 -5.12 -7.96 -9.99
CA SER A 50 -5.98 -7.30 -10.97
C SER A 50 -6.17 -8.14 -12.24
N LEU A 51 -5.13 -8.87 -12.68
CA LEU A 51 -5.22 -9.81 -13.79
C LEU A 51 -6.16 -10.99 -13.47
N VAL A 52 -6.04 -11.56 -12.27
CA VAL A 52 -6.95 -12.64 -11.82
C VAL A 52 -8.40 -12.15 -11.82
N TRP A 53 -8.65 -10.96 -11.26
CA TRP A 53 -9.98 -10.37 -11.24
C TRP A 53 -10.51 -10.08 -12.65
N PHE A 54 -9.67 -9.55 -13.55
CA PHE A 54 -10.03 -9.29 -14.94
C PHE A 54 -10.42 -10.56 -15.69
N MET A 55 -9.68 -11.66 -15.50
CA MET A 55 -10.02 -12.97 -16.07
C MET A 55 -11.33 -13.50 -15.51
N ALA A 56 -11.53 -13.43 -14.19
CA ALA A 56 -12.77 -13.87 -13.54
C ALA A 56 -13.99 -13.10 -14.06
N ARG A 57 -13.85 -11.79 -14.26
CA ARG A 57 -14.88 -10.92 -14.84
C ARG A 57 -15.17 -11.26 -16.31
N THR A 58 -14.14 -11.60 -17.08
CA THR A 58 -14.31 -11.94 -18.51
C THR A 58 -15.06 -13.26 -18.69
N ILE A 59 -14.89 -14.21 -17.77
CA ILE A 59 -15.57 -15.51 -17.80
C ILE A 59 -17.03 -15.38 -17.32
N THR A 60 -17.28 -14.49 -16.37
CA THR A 60 -18.60 -14.29 -15.75
C THR A 60 -19.36 -13.19 -16.50
N ASP A 61 -20.18 -13.57 -17.49
CA ASP A 61 -20.95 -12.64 -18.33
C ASP A 61 -21.79 -11.64 -17.48
N ASN A 62 -21.77 -10.36 -17.88
CA ASN A 62 -22.12 -9.17 -17.07
C ASN A 62 -23.63 -8.94 -16.85
N LYS A 63 -24.39 -9.93 -16.36
CA LYS A 63 -25.87 -9.81 -16.29
C LYS A 63 -26.47 -9.64 -14.89
N ASP A 64 -25.76 -9.99 -13.82
CA ASP A 64 -26.28 -9.90 -12.46
C ASP A 64 -25.43 -9.05 -11.51
N GLU A 65 -26.00 -7.97 -10.97
CA GLU A 65 -25.37 -7.09 -9.97
C GLU A 65 -24.96 -7.84 -8.69
N SER A 66 -25.79 -8.80 -8.25
CA SER A 66 -25.51 -9.62 -7.07
C SER A 66 -24.24 -10.45 -7.24
N ILE A 67 -24.06 -11.07 -8.42
CA ILE A 67 -22.88 -11.90 -8.72
C ILE A 67 -21.62 -11.02 -8.76
N GLN A 68 -21.71 -9.82 -9.32
CA GLN A 68 -20.59 -8.87 -9.32
C GLN A 68 -20.14 -8.49 -7.91
N LYS A 69 -21.08 -8.27 -6.98
CA LYS A 69 -20.75 -7.97 -5.58
C LYS A 69 -20.00 -9.11 -4.91
N TYR A 70 -20.43 -10.36 -5.10
CA TYR A 70 -19.69 -11.53 -4.58
C TYR A 70 -18.32 -11.70 -5.25
N LEU A 71 -18.23 -11.43 -6.56
CA LEU A 71 -16.97 -11.50 -7.31
C LEU A 71 -15.94 -10.46 -6.83
N LEU A 72 -16.40 -9.26 -6.44
CA LEU A 72 -15.56 -8.23 -5.84
C LEU A 72 -15.03 -8.67 -4.47
N ILE A 73 -15.90 -9.18 -3.59
CA ILE A 73 -15.48 -9.68 -2.27
C ILE A 73 -14.45 -10.81 -2.44
N PHE A 74 -14.72 -11.76 -3.34
CA PHE A 74 -13.79 -12.83 -3.66
C PHE A 74 -12.46 -12.30 -4.22
N GLY A 75 -12.50 -11.34 -5.14
CA GLY A 75 -11.32 -10.70 -5.69
C GLY A 75 -10.45 -10.02 -4.63
N VAL A 76 -11.07 -9.34 -3.67
CA VAL A 76 -10.36 -8.73 -2.53
C VAL A 76 -9.68 -9.80 -1.68
N LEU A 77 -10.38 -10.89 -1.32
CA LEU A 77 -9.78 -12.00 -0.54
C LEU A 77 -8.59 -12.64 -1.25
N ILE A 78 -8.71 -12.90 -2.55
CA ILE A 78 -7.60 -13.42 -3.37
C ILE A 78 -6.45 -12.41 -3.41
N SER A 79 -6.74 -11.11 -3.52
CA SER A 79 -5.70 -10.08 -3.53
C SER A 79 -4.89 -10.06 -2.23
N VAL A 80 -5.54 -10.26 -1.08
CA VAL A 80 -4.86 -10.33 0.23
C VAL A 80 -3.94 -11.55 0.29
N LEU A 81 -4.39 -12.71 -0.21
CA LEU A 81 -3.56 -13.92 -0.28
C LEU A 81 -2.34 -13.73 -1.18
N ILE A 82 -2.51 -13.12 -2.35
CA ILE A 82 -1.41 -12.82 -3.27
C ILE A 82 -0.44 -11.83 -2.60
N GLN A 83 -0.94 -10.76 -1.97
CA GLN A 83 -0.11 -9.80 -1.25
C GLN A 83 0.75 -10.46 -0.15
N GLU A 84 0.18 -11.38 0.63
CA GLU A 84 0.92 -12.10 1.67
C GLU A 84 1.97 -13.08 1.10
N MET A 85 1.65 -13.74 -0.02
CA MET A 85 2.61 -14.58 -0.74
C MET A 85 3.80 -13.75 -1.25
N PHE A 86 3.56 -12.56 -1.79
CA PHE A 86 4.62 -11.63 -2.21
C PHE A 86 5.42 -11.09 -1.02
N ARG A 87 4.77 -10.83 0.12
CA ARG A 87 5.46 -10.46 1.37
C ARG A 87 6.41 -11.56 1.83
N PHE A 88 5.99 -12.82 1.77
CA PHE A 88 6.85 -13.96 2.09
C PHE A 88 8.01 -14.14 1.09
N ALA A 89 7.74 -13.97 -0.21
CA ALA A 89 8.78 -13.99 -1.24
C ALA A 89 9.82 -12.89 -1.01
N TYR A 90 9.36 -11.67 -0.68
CA TYR A 90 10.22 -10.55 -0.37
C TYR A 90 11.06 -10.78 0.89
N TYR A 91 10.48 -11.36 1.96
CA TYR A 91 11.22 -11.78 3.15
C TYR A 91 12.37 -12.75 2.82
N LYS A 92 12.14 -13.74 1.94
CA LYS A 92 13.20 -14.66 1.49
C LYS A 92 14.32 -13.94 0.76
N ILE A 93 13.99 -12.98 -0.10
CA ILE A 93 14.98 -12.17 -0.82
C ILE A 93 15.78 -11.31 0.16
N LEU A 94 15.10 -10.65 1.11
CA LEU A 94 15.76 -9.87 2.15
C LEU A 94 16.73 -10.71 2.98
N LYS A 95 16.32 -11.92 3.39
CA LYS A 95 17.18 -12.81 4.15
C LYS A 95 18.45 -13.17 3.36
N LYS A 96 18.29 -13.54 2.08
CA LYS A 96 19.40 -13.87 1.19
C LYS A 96 20.31 -12.66 0.92
N ALA A 97 19.73 -11.47 0.74
CA ALA A 97 20.50 -10.24 0.57
C ALA A 97 21.30 -9.90 1.82
N ASN A 98 20.71 -10.05 3.01
CA ASN A 98 21.39 -9.79 4.27
C ASN A 98 22.56 -10.73 4.53
N GLU A 99 22.40 -12.02 4.21
CA GLU A 99 23.48 -13.01 4.23
C GLU A 99 24.60 -12.66 3.23
N GLY A 100 24.24 -12.21 2.02
CA GLY A 100 25.19 -11.77 1.01
C GLY A 100 25.98 -10.53 1.42
N LEU A 101 25.33 -9.53 2.01
CA LEU A 101 25.98 -8.31 2.51
C LEU A 101 27.02 -8.62 3.59
N LYS A 102 26.72 -9.56 4.49
CA LYS A 102 27.65 -9.99 5.54
C LYS A 102 28.94 -10.60 5.00
N ILE A 103 28.88 -11.24 3.82
CA ILE A 103 30.05 -11.88 3.19
C ILE A 103 30.91 -10.82 2.47
N VAL A 104 30.28 -9.84 1.82
CA VAL A 104 30.97 -8.83 1.01
C VAL A 104 31.62 -7.74 1.86
N ASN A 105 31.01 -7.37 2.99
CA ASN A 105 31.53 -6.36 3.90
C ASN A 105 31.55 -6.91 5.34
N PRO A 106 32.57 -7.70 5.72
CA PRO A 106 32.62 -8.34 7.04
C PRO A 106 32.91 -7.36 8.19
N ASP A 107 33.48 -6.18 7.88
CA ASP A 107 33.87 -5.18 8.87
C ASP A 107 32.70 -4.31 9.34
N GLU A 108 31.62 -4.25 8.56
CA GLU A 108 30.41 -3.49 8.87
C GLU A 108 29.25 -4.43 9.27
N PRO A 109 28.65 -4.26 10.46
CA PRO A 109 27.57 -5.15 10.89
C PRO A 109 26.35 -4.99 9.95
N PRO A 110 25.82 -6.09 9.40
CA PRO A 110 24.68 -6.02 8.51
C PRO A 110 23.42 -5.52 9.26
N PRO A 111 22.47 -4.90 8.55
CA PRO A 111 21.22 -4.45 9.15
C PRO A 111 20.51 -5.59 9.88
N SER A 112 19.92 -5.30 11.03
CA SER A 112 19.15 -6.30 11.76
C SER A 112 17.94 -6.74 10.93
N MET A 113 17.62 -8.04 10.95
CA MET A 113 16.46 -8.57 10.21
C MET A 113 15.13 -7.92 10.66
N ARG A 114 15.05 -7.49 11.92
CA ARG A 114 13.90 -6.77 12.46
C ARG A 114 13.72 -5.40 11.81
N LEU A 115 14.82 -4.67 11.62
CA LEU A 115 14.82 -3.40 10.93
C LEU A 115 14.42 -3.57 9.46
N LEU A 116 14.94 -4.60 8.78
CA LEU A 116 14.55 -4.92 7.40
C LEU A 116 13.06 -5.28 7.29
N ALA A 117 12.52 -6.04 8.25
CA ALA A 117 11.09 -6.34 8.30
C ALA A 117 10.23 -5.09 8.53
N TYR A 118 10.69 -4.18 9.39
CA TYR A 118 10.03 -2.89 9.61
C TYR A 118 10.01 -2.02 8.35
N VAL A 119 11.16 -1.86 7.69
CA VAL A 119 11.31 -1.10 6.43
C VAL A 119 10.41 -1.70 5.33
N SER A 120 10.41 -3.04 5.24
CA SER A 120 9.56 -3.80 4.31
C SER A 120 8.07 -3.55 4.54
N GLY A 121 7.61 -3.66 5.78
CA GLY A 121 6.24 -3.40 6.16
C GLY A 121 5.81 -1.97 5.86
N LEU A 122 6.68 -1.00 6.15
CA LEU A 122 6.44 0.41 5.84
C LEU A 122 6.31 0.65 4.32
N GLY A 123 7.16 0.02 3.50
CA GLY A 123 7.07 0.12 2.05
C GLY A 123 5.75 -0.43 1.48
N PHE A 124 5.30 -1.59 1.97
CA PHE A 124 4.00 -2.16 1.62
C PHE A 124 2.84 -1.25 2.05
N GLY A 125 2.90 -0.72 3.27
CA GLY A 125 1.86 0.16 3.83
C GLY A 125 1.75 1.48 3.07
N ILE A 126 2.86 2.15 2.78
CA ILE A 126 2.88 3.41 2.02
C ILE A 126 2.26 3.20 0.64
N MET A 127 2.68 2.16 -0.08
CA MET A 127 2.19 1.94 -1.44
C MET A 127 0.69 1.60 -1.47
N SER A 128 0.24 0.80 -0.50
CA SER A 128 -1.18 0.50 -0.31
C SER A 128 -2.00 1.76 0.02
N GLY A 129 -1.50 2.61 0.92
CA GLY A 129 -2.16 3.87 1.25
C GLY A 129 -2.23 4.82 0.05
N VAL A 130 -1.13 4.94 -0.71
CA VAL A 130 -1.10 5.75 -1.95
C VAL A 130 -2.18 5.29 -2.93
N PHE A 131 -2.31 3.99 -3.16
CA PHE A 131 -3.36 3.46 -4.04
C PHE A 131 -4.78 3.69 -3.52
N SER A 132 -4.96 3.69 -2.20
CA SER A 132 -6.27 3.82 -1.57
C SER A 132 -6.74 5.28 -1.51
N PHE A 133 -5.82 6.22 -1.30
CA PHE A 133 -6.18 7.59 -0.91
C PHE A 133 -5.89 8.64 -1.97
N VAL A 134 -4.91 8.48 -2.88
CA VAL A 134 -4.49 9.59 -3.75
C VAL A 134 -5.62 10.13 -4.64
N ASN A 135 -6.46 9.25 -5.18
CA ASN A 135 -7.59 9.67 -6.01
C ASN A 135 -8.66 10.38 -5.17
N THR A 136 -9.06 9.79 -4.05
CA THR A 136 -10.02 10.38 -3.10
C THR A 136 -9.55 11.74 -2.57
N LEU A 137 -8.25 11.84 -2.27
CA LEU A 137 -7.63 13.06 -1.80
C LEU A 137 -7.62 14.13 -2.89
N SER A 138 -7.38 13.76 -4.15
CA SER A 138 -7.52 14.68 -5.29
C SER A 138 -8.94 15.24 -5.41
N ASP A 139 -9.96 14.41 -5.18
CA ASP A 139 -11.36 14.84 -5.24
C ASP A 139 -11.72 15.85 -4.13
N SER A 140 -11.06 15.76 -2.97
CA SER A 140 -11.26 16.68 -1.84
C SER A 140 -10.81 18.12 -2.11
N LEU A 141 -10.04 18.37 -3.18
CA LEU A 141 -9.64 19.72 -3.60
C LEU A 141 -10.80 20.51 -4.23
N GLY A 142 -11.84 19.81 -4.69
CA GLY A 142 -13.02 20.43 -5.27
C GLY A 142 -13.86 21.21 -4.24
N PRO A 143 -14.65 22.22 -4.66
CA PRO A 143 -15.46 23.05 -3.77
C PRO A 143 -16.62 22.30 -3.10
N GLY A 144 -16.94 21.09 -3.54
CA GLY A 144 -18.02 20.26 -3.00
C GLY A 144 -17.53 19.22 -2.00
N THR A 145 -18.43 18.80 -1.10
CA THR A 145 -18.24 17.61 -0.26
C THR A 145 -19.18 16.50 -0.72
N VAL A 146 -18.88 15.26 -0.34
CA VAL A 146 -19.75 14.09 -0.59
C VAL A 146 -21.10 14.28 0.13
N GLY A 147 -22.19 13.81 -0.47
CA GLY A 147 -23.51 13.79 0.18
C GLY A 147 -24.69 14.30 -0.65
N ILE A 148 -24.49 14.71 -1.91
CA ILE A 148 -25.61 15.15 -2.77
C ILE A 148 -26.64 14.03 -3.02
N HIS A 149 -26.22 12.76 -2.95
CA HIS A 149 -27.09 11.58 -3.08
C HIS A 149 -27.43 10.92 -1.73
N GLY A 150 -27.25 11.62 -0.60
CA GLY A 150 -27.56 11.10 0.74
C GLY A 150 -26.39 10.38 1.43
N ASP A 151 -25.20 10.39 0.84
CA ASP A 151 -23.97 9.87 1.45
C ASP A 151 -23.46 10.76 2.60
N SER A 152 -22.59 10.21 3.45
CA SER A 152 -22.06 10.96 4.60
C SER A 152 -21.13 12.09 4.16
N PRO A 153 -21.30 13.32 4.68
CA PRO A 153 -20.38 14.44 4.42
C PRO A 153 -19.00 14.24 5.07
N GLN A 154 -18.86 13.25 5.97
CA GLN A 154 -17.60 12.89 6.63
C GLN A 154 -16.80 11.84 5.86
N PHE A 155 -17.15 11.56 4.60
CA PHE A 155 -16.53 10.52 3.79
C PHE A 155 -15.00 10.63 3.74
N PHE A 156 -14.46 11.80 3.35
CA PHE A 156 -13.01 12.01 3.27
C PHE A 156 -12.31 11.73 4.60
N LEU A 157 -12.83 12.27 5.69
CA LEU A 157 -12.28 12.09 7.04
C LEU A 157 -12.28 10.63 7.50
N ASN A 158 -13.35 9.88 7.21
CA ASN A 158 -13.43 8.46 7.55
C ASN A 158 -12.56 7.59 6.64
N SER A 159 -12.47 7.94 5.36
CA SER A 159 -11.61 7.25 4.39
C SER A 159 -10.14 7.36 4.77
N ASP A 160 -9.67 8.53 5.19
CA ASP A 160 -8.25 8.73 5.52
C ASP A 160 -7.85 8.18 6.90
N LEU A 161 -8.83 7.87 7.76
CA LEU A 161 -8.61 7.31 9.09
C LEU A 161 -8.47 5.76 9.08
N HIS A 162 -9.11 5.10 8.11
CA HIS A 162 -9.26 3.63 8.04
C HIS A 162 -8.43 3.01 6.92
#